data_AF-A0A9J6RJK0-F1
#
_entry.id   AF-A0A9J6RJK0-F1
#
_cell.length_a   1.000
_cell.length_b   1.000
_cell.length_c   1.000
_cell.angle_alpha   90.00
_cell.angle_beta   90.00
_cell.angle_gamma   90.00
#
_symmetry.space_group_name_H-M   'P 1'
#
loop_
_entity.id
_entity.type
_entity.pdbx_description
1 polymer ?
#
loop_
_entity_poly.entity_id
_entity_poly.type
_entity_poly.pdbx_seq_one_letter_code
_entity_poly.pdbx_strand_id
1 'polypeptide(L)'
;MLDTCTIEERWSGVNDMIERWLEERQKLIVEFCAAGEDHKSAEQLHKRLQNFCQLLVDYVCAGHFEVYYQLLREAEEFKDGSANIAQGLLPELNENTSIAMEFHDQYAETDPSTPLNDLSTKLSKLGETLELRFEIEDRLIDVMHNAHKAVVASEA
;
A
#
# COMPACT_ATOMS: atom_id res chain seq x y z
N MET A 1 11.62 19.69 0.59
CA MET A 1 12.05 20.14 -0.75
C MET A 1 13.36 19.42 -1.06
N LEU A 2 13.34 18.47 -1.99
CA LEU A 2 14.49 17.67 -2.44
C LEU A 2 15.15 18.30 -3.69
N ASP A 3 15.15 19.64 -3.78
CA ASP A 3 15.64 20.38 -4.96
C ASP A 3 17.16 20.59 -4.94
N THR A 4 17.89 19.92 -4.03
CA THR A 4 19.35 20.09 -3.87
C THR A 4 20.04 18.84 -3.31
N CYS A 5 19.54 17.64 -3.61
CA CYS A 5 20.17 16.36 -3.22
C CYS A 5 20.78 15.66 -4.43
N THR A 6 21.85 14.88 -4.21
CA THR A 6 22.44 14.03 -5.27
C THR A 6 21.48 12.89 -5.65
N ILE A 7 21.78 12.21 -6.76
CA ILE A 7 20.97 11.06 -7.20
C ILE A 7 21.02 9.93 -6.14
N GLU A 8 22.17 9.73 -5.51
CA GLU A 8 22.36 8.75 -4.44
C GLU A 8 21.59 9.12 -3.16
N GLU A 9 21.63 10.39 -2.75
CA GLU A 9 20.86 10.88 -1.59
C GLU A 9 19.36 10.76 -1.83
N ARG A 10 18.89 11.06 -3.04
CA ARG A 10 17.49 10.87 -3.43
C ARG A 10 17.10 9.41 -3.36
N TRP A 11 17.87 8.53 -4.01
CA TRP A 11 17.61 7.09 -4.04
C TRP A 11 17.57 6.51 -2.63
N SER A 12 18.52 6.88 -1.76
CA SER A 12 18.53 6.43 -0.36
C SER A 12 17.29 6.88 0.39
N GLY A 13 16.86 8.14 0.23
CA GLY A 13 15.66 8.65 0.90
C GLY A 13 14.38 7.97 0.43
N VAL A 14 14.29 7.63 -0.85
CA VAL A 14 13.17 6.86 -1.42
C VAL A 14 13.21 5.41 -0.94
N ASN A 15 14.39 4.79 -0.86
CA ASN A 15 14.55 3.44 -0.30
C ASN A 15 14.05 3.37 1.15
N ASP A 16 14.47 4.31 2.02
CA ASP A 16 14.03 4.36 3.42
C ASP A 16 12.51 4.58 3.57
N MET A 17 11.89 5.28 2.62
CA MET A 17 10.45 5.45 2.56
C MET A 17 9.74 4.16 2.13
N ILE A 18 10.27 3.46 1.12
CA ILE A 18 9.74 2.17 0.65
C ILE A 18 9.84 1.13 1.77
N GLU A 19 10.97 1.02 2.46
CA GLU A 19 11.16 0.06 3.56
C GLU A 19 10.10 0.27 4.65
N ARG A 20 9.90 1.51 5.11
CA ARG A 20 8.85 1.84 6.09
C ARG A 20 7.45 1.50 5.57
N TRP A 21 7.16 1.77 4.30
CA TRP A 21 5.86 1.47 3.72
C TRP A 21 5.60 -0.04 3.59
N LEU A 22 6.63 -0.84 3.30
CA LEU A 22 6.56 -2.31 3.30
C LEU A 22 6.37 -2.88 4.71
N GLU A 23 6.92 -2.23 5.75
CA GLU A 23 6.60 -2.57 7.14
C GLU A 23 5.11 -2.32 7.46
N GLU A 24 4.54 -1.20 7.00
CA GLU A 24 3.10 -0.94 7.14
C GLU A 24 2.25 -1.96 6.37
N ARG A 25 2.69 -2.38 5.17
CA ARG A 25 2.05 -3.49 4.43
C ARG A 25 2.04 -4.76 5.27
N GLN A 26 3.17 -5.10 5.91
CA GLN A 26 3.24 -6.29 6.75
C GLN A 26 2.25 -6.22 7.93
N LYS A 27 2.15 -5.07 8.60
CA LYS A 27 1.19 -4.87 9.69
C LYS A 27 -0.25 -5.01 9.18
N LEU A 28 -0.56 -4.45 8.02
CA LEU A 28 -1.87 -4.57 7.38
C LEU A 28 -2.22 -6.04 7.12
N ILE A 29 -1.30 -6.82 6.56
CA ILE A 29 -1.51 -8.25 6.27
C ILE A 29 -1.76 -9.03 7.57
N VAL A 30 -0.98 -8.77 8.63
CA VAL A 30 -1.15 -9.44 9.92
C VAL A 30 -2.54 -9.16 10.51
N GLU A 31 -2.99 -7.90 10.53
CA GLU A 31 -4.32 -7.58 11.04
C GLU A 31 -5.45 -8.08 10.12
N PHE A 32 -5.24 -8.13 8.80
CA PHE A 32 -6.17 -8.75 7.86
C PHE A 32 -6.38 -10.24 8.18
N CYS A 33 -5.29 -11.00 8.33
CA CYS A 33 -5.37 -12.41 8.70
C CYS A 33 -6.09 -12.59 10.05
N ALA A 34 -5.74 -11.77 11.04
CA ALA A 34 -6.37 -11.81 12.35
C ALA A 34 -7.88 -11.51 12.31
N ALA A 35 -8.35 -10.65 11.39
CA ALA A 35 -9.76 -10.34 11.21
C ALA A 35 -10.56 -11.49 10.55
N GLY A 36 -9.89 -12.43 9.89
CA GLY A 36 -10.49 -13.64 9.32
C GLY A 36 -10.52 -14.85 10.25
N GLU A 37 -9.95 -14.75 11.46
CA GLU A 37 -9.89 -15.84 12.44
C GLU A 37 -11.18 -15.99 13.27
N ASP A 38 -11.32 -17.13 13.95
CA ASP A 38 -12.40 -17.34 14.92
C ASP A 38 -12.19 -16.49 16.18
N HIS A 39 -13.16 -15.60 16.46
CA HIS A 39 -13.12 -14.73 17.63
C HIS A 39 -14.00 -15.23 18.77
N LYS A 40 -13.54 -15.03 20.01
CA LYS A 40 -14.25 -15.50 21.22
C LYS A 40 -15.46 -14.64 21.57
N SER A 41 -15.55 -13.42 21.05
CA SER A 41 -16.68 -12.51 21.23
C SER A 41 -16.85 -11.56 20.05
N ALA A 42 -18.08 -11.04 19.87
CA ALA A 42 -18.37 -10.00 18.88
C ALA A 42 -17.54 -8.73 19.12
N GLU A 43 -17.36 -8.33 20.39
CA GLU A 43 -16.55 -7.15 20.75
C GLU A 43 -15.10 -7.26 20.28
N GLN A 44 -14.49 -8.45 20.39
CA GLN A 44 -13.13 -8.68 19.92
C GLN A 44 -13.03 -8.55 18.41
N LEU A 45 -13.98 -9.13 17.66
CA LEU A 45 -14.02 -9.03 16.20
C LEU A 45 -14.20 -7.58 15.74
N HIS A 46 -15.14 -6.83 16.34
CA HIS A 46 -15.37 -5.42 15.97
C HIS A 46 -14.12 -4.57 16.20
N LYS A 47 -13.46 -4.72 17.35
CA LYS A 47 -12.21 -4.00 17.63
C LYS A 47 -11.10 -4.36 16.62
N ARG A 48 -11.02 -5.62 16.20
CA ARG A 48 -10.07 -6.06 15.17
C ARG A 48 -10.38 -5.43 13.81
N LEU A 49 -11.66 -5.40 13.41
CA LEU A 49 -12.08 -4.75 12.16
C LEU A 49 -11.79 -3.25 12.17
N GLN A 50 -12.03 -2.55 13.27
CA GLN A 50 -11.72 -1.13 13.41
C GLN A 50 -10.21 -0.87 13.25
N ASN A 51 -9.38 -1.64 13.95
CA ASN A 51 -7.92 -1.54 13.82
C ASN A 51 -7.45 -1.83 12.39
N PHE A 52 -7.99 -2.88 11.77
CA PHE A 52 -7.68 -3.23 10.39
C PHE A 52 -8.10 -2.12 9.42
N CYS A 53 -9.28 -1.53 9.58
CA CYS A 53 -9.75 -0.42 8.73
C CYS A 53 -8.84 0.80 8.84
N GLN A 54 -8.35 1.13 10.04
CA GLN A 54 -7.39 2.21 10.24
C GLN A 54 -6.09 1.95 9.46
N LEU A 55 -5.51 0.75 9.60
CA LEU A 55 -4.31 0.39 8.85
C LEU A 55 -4.55 0.37 7.33
N LEU A 56 -5.73 -0.07 6.89
CA LEU A 56 -6.08 -0.13 5.47
C LEU A 56 -6.09 1.27 4.85
N VAL A 57 -6.79 2.22 5.48
CA VAL A 57 -6.86 3.59 4.96
C VAL A 57 -5.51 4.29 5.02
N ASP A 58 -4.75 4.10 6.10
CA ASP A 58 -3.40 4.66 6.24
C ASP A 58 -2.46 4.14 5.13
N TYR A 59 -2.50 2.82 4.88
CA TYR A 59 -1.67 2.17 3.87
C TYR A 59 -2.03 2.57 2.43
N VAL A 60 -3.33 2.66 2.12
CA VAL A 60 -3.82 3.12 0.81
C VAL A 60 -3.47 4.58 0.58
N CYS A 61 -3.69 5.44 1.59
CA CYS A 61 -3.40 6.88 1.50
C CYS A 61 -1.90 7.14 1.33
N ALA A 62 -1.03 6.46 2.10
CA ALA A 62 0.41 6.60 1.97
C ALA A 62 0.91 6.26 0.56
N GLY A 63 0.33 5.22 -0.06
CA GLY A 63 0.60 4.87 -1.46
C GLY A 63 0.36 6.06 -2.39
N HIS A 64 -0.87 6.60 -2.40
CA HIS A 64 -1.28 7.66 -3.32
C HIS A 64 -0.63 9.01 -3.08
N PHE A 65 -0.48 9.42 -1.82
CA PHE A 65 -0.10 10.78 -1.46
C PHE A 65 1.40 10.95 -1.25
N GLU A 66 2.15 9.87 -1.07
CA GLU A 66 3.59 9.94 -0.81
C GLU A 66 4.36 8.99 -1.73
N VAL A 67 4.11 7.68 -1.65
CA VAL A 67 5.01 6.68 -2.23
C VAL A 67 5.03 6.71 -3.75
N TYR A 68 3.88 6.65 -4.41
CA TYR A 68 3.83 6.65 -5.88
C TYR A 68 4.40 7.95 -6.46
N TYR A 69 4.18 9.07 -5.77
CA TYR A 69 4.72 10.36 -6.17
C TYR A 69 6.26 10.37 -6.11
N GLN A 70 6.86 9.89 -5.01
CA GLN A 70 8.31 9.86 -4.87
C GLN A 70 8.96 8.87 -5.85
N LEU A 71 8.36 7.70 -6.07
CA LEU A 71 8.81 6.73 -7.08
C LEU A 71 8.83 7.34 -8.49
N LEU A 72 7.74 8.02 -8.89
CA LEU A 72 7.69 8.71 -10.18
C LEU A 72 8.76 9.81 -10.28
N ARG A 73 8.94 10.57 -9.20
CA ARG A 73 9.95 11.64 -9.15
C ARG A 73 11.37 11.12 -9.25
N GLU A 74 11.66 9.96 -8.69
CA GLU A 74 12.95 9.29 -8.85
C GLU A 74 13.13 8.84 -10.31
N ALA A 75 12.17 8.08 -10.83
CA ALA A 75 12.19 7.59 -12.21
C ALA A 75 12.37 8.71 -13.26
N GLU A 76 11.75 9.87 -13.04
CA GLU A 76 11.93 11.06 -13.90
C GLU A 76 13.36 11.62 -13.91
N GLU A 77 14.12 11.50 -12.81
CA GLU A 77 15.52 11.96 -12.77
C GLU A 77 16.44 11.05 -13.59
N PHE A 78 16.19 9.73 -13.57
CA PHE A 78 16.99 8.74 -14.31
C PHE A 78 16.74 8.78 -15.82
N LYS A 79 15.59 9.29 -16.28
CA LYS A 79 15.25 9.53 -17.70
C LYS A 79 15.40 8.28 -18.60
N ASP A 80 15.21 7.10 -18.03
CA ASP A 80 15.35 5.80 -18.69
C ASP A 80 14.03 5.26 -19.28
N GLY A 81 12.92 5.98 -19.08
CA GLY A 81 11.58 5.62 -19.53
C GLY A 81 10.76 4.81 -18.52
N SER A 82 11.31 4.47 -17.35
CA SER A 82 10.61 3.76 -16.27
C SER A 82 9.32 4.47 -15.82
N ALA A 83 9.34 5.80 -15.72
CA ALA A 83 8.16 6.60 -15.34
C ALA A 83 6.95 6.39 -16.29
N ASN A 84 7.19 6.21 -17.59
CA ASN A 84 6.11 6.00 -18.56
C ASN A 84 5.46 4.62 -18.40
N ILE A 85 6.26 3.61 -18.05
CA ILE A 85 5.77 2.24 -17.80
C ILE A 85 4.89 2.24 -16.55
N ALA A 86 5.32 2.96 -15.51
CA ALA A 86 4.60 3.05 -14.24
C ALA A 86 3.26 3.79 -14.35
N GLN A 87 3.17 4.85 -15.18
CA GLN A 87 1.92 5.58 -15.38
C GLN A 87 0.77 4.69 -15.88
N GLY A 88 1.07 3.61 -16.62
CA GLY A 88 0.08 2.65 -17.08
C GLY A 88 -0.51 1.76 -15.97
N LEU A 89 0.14 1.69 -14.81
CA LEU A 89 -0.26 0.83 -13.69
C LEU A 89 -1.10 1.56 -12.63
N LEU A 90 -0.99 2.90 -12.57
CA LEU A 90 -1.73 3.71 -11.60
C LEU A 90 -3.27 3.64 -11.71
N PRO A 91 -3.89 3.52 -12.90
CA PRO A 91 -5.35 3.40 -13.00
C PRO A 91 -5.91 2.19 -12.24
N GLU A 92 -5.22 1.05 -12.28
CA GLU A 92 -5.65 -0.18 -11.59
C GLU A 92 -5.60 -0.02 -10.07
N LEU A 93 -4.62 0.72 -9.55
CA LEU A 93 -4.53 1.08 -8.13
C LEU A 93 -5.68 1.99 -7.68
N ASN A 94 -6.22 2.84 -8.55
CA ASN A 94 -7.38 3.68 -8.23
C ASN A 94 -8.66 2.84 -8.08
N GLU A 95 -8.86 1.86 -8.96
CA GLU A 95 -9.99 0.92 -8.86
C GLU A 95 -9.89 0.09 -7.58
N ASN A 96 -8.69 -0.42 -7.28
CA ASN A 96 -8.38 -1.12 -6.05
C ASN A 96 -8.74 -0.31 -4.79
N THR A 97 -8.32 0.95 -4.79
CA THR A 97 -8.58 1.91 -3.70
C THR A 97 -10.08 2.09 -3.46
N SER A 98 -10.88 2.11 -4.53
CA SER A 98 -12.33 2.24 -4.40
C SER A 98 -12.94 1.06 -3.63
N ILE A 99 -12.45 -0.16 -3.86
CA ILE A 99 -12.89 -1.36 -3.14
C ILE A 99 -12.41 -1.34 -1.68
N ALA A 100 -11.17 -0.92 -1.43
CA ALA A 100 -10.64 -0.77 -0.07
C ALA A 100 -11.44 0.26 0.74
N MET A 101 -11.82 1.39 0.12
CA MET A 101 -12.64 2.41 0.75
C MET A 101 -14.08 1.93 1.00
N GLU A 102 -14.67 1.18 0.07
CA GLU A 102 -15.99 0.56 0.28
C GLU A 102 -16.00 -0.35 1.52
N PHE A 103 -14.93 -1.14 1.71
CA PHE A 103 -14.78 -1.97 2.91
C PHE A 103 -14.62 -1.12 4.16
N HIS A 104 -13.72 -0.12 4.12
CA HIS A 104 -13.50 0.80 5.24
C HIS A 104 -14.81 1.44 5.69
N ASP A 105 -15.57 2.03 4.77
CA ASP A 105 -16.82 2.74 5.09
C ASP A 105 -17.89 1.82 5.71
N GLN A 106 -17.85 0.53 5.38
CA GLN A 106 -18.78 -0.45 5.92
C GLN A 106 -18.41 -0.92 7.33
N TYR A 107 -17.11 -0.98 7.67
CA TYR A 107 -16.64 -1.69 8.88
C TYR A 107 -15.89 -0.81 9.89
N ALA A 108 -15.42 0.38 9.51
CA ALA A 108 -14.59 1.25 10.35
C ALA A 108 -15.29 1.77 11.63
N GLU A 109 -16.61 1.94 11.59
CA GLU A 109 -17.38 2.49 12.71
C GLU A 109 -18.48 1.53 13.21
N THR A 110 -18.28 0.22 13.02
CA THR A 110 -19.25 -0.79 13.49
C THR A 110 -19.23 -0.96 15.01
N ASP A 111 -20.40 -1.16 15.60
CA ASP A 111 -20.57 -1.41 17.04
C ASP A 111 -20.91 -2.89 17.31
N PRO A 112 -20.60 -3.45 18.50
CA PRO A 112 -20.83 -4.88 18.79
C PRO A 112 -22.27 -5.38 18.68
N SER A 113 -23.27 -4.49 18.63
CA SER A 113 -24.67 -4.85 18.41
C SER A 113 -25.07 -4.88 16.92
N THR A 114 -24.22 -4.33 16.04
CA THR A 114 -24.40 -4.38 14.60
C THR A 114 -24.02 -5.76 14.05
N PRO A 115 -24.91 -6.44 13.31
CA PRO A 115 -24.57 -7.71 12.68
C PRO A 115 -23.60 -7.51 11.51
N LEU A 116 -22.49 -8.25 11.52
CA LEU A 116 -21.46 -8.26 10.48
C LEU A 116 -21.86 -9.17 9.31
N ASN A 117 -22.99 -8.85 8.67
CA ASN A 117 -23.47 -9.60 7.51
C ASN A 117 -22.43 -9.56 6.38
N ASP A 118 -22.31 -10.69 5.68
CA ASP A 118 -21.42 -10.87 4.53
C ASP A 118 -19.92 -10.59 4.77
N LEU A 119 -19.49 -10.48 6.03
CA LEU A 119 -18.10 -10.15 6.38
C LEU A 119 -17.10 -11.09 5.72
N SER A 120 -17.35 -12.41 5.74
CA SER A 120 -16.47 -13.39 5.11
C SER A 120 -16.31 -13.15 3.61
N THR A 121 -17.42 -12.88 2.91
CA THR A 121 -17.42 -12.58 1.47
C THR A 121 -16.68 -11.27 1.19
N LYS A 122 -16.90 -10.24 2.00
CA LYS A 122 -16.25 -8.93 1.86
C LYS A 122 -14.75 -9.00 2.15
N LEU A 123 -14.33 -9.74 3.17
CA LEU A 123 -12.92 -10.02 3.46
C LEU A 123 -12.26 -10.79 2.32
N SER A 124 -12.92 -11.81 1.75
CA SER A 124 -12.40 -12.56 0.60
C SER A 124 -12.15 -11.64 -0.60
N LYS A 125 -13.15 -10.82 -0.98
CA LYS A 125 -13.01 -9.86 -2.08
C LYS A 125 -11.89 -8.86 -1.81
N LEU A 126 -11.79 -8.35 -0.58
CA LEU A 126 -10.73 -7.42 -0.20
C LEU A 126 -9.35 -8.09 -0.25
N GLY A 127 -9.23 -9.35 0.17
CA GLY A 127 -7.99 -10.12 0.11
C GLY A 127 -7.46 -10.25 -1.32
N GLU A 128 -8.31 -10.70 -2.25
CA GLU A 128 -7.96 -10.79 -3.69
C GLU A 128 -7.57 -9.41 -4.26
N THR A 129 -8.29 -8.37 -3.84
CA THR A 129 -8.01 -6.99 -4.21
C THR A 129 -6.61 -6.57 -3.70
N LEU A 130 -6.30 -6.81 -2.42
CA LEU A 130 -5.01 -6.45 -1.83
C LEU A 130 -3.85 -7.24 -2.44
N GLU A 131 -4.05 -8.51 -2.78
CA GLU A 131 -3.03 -9.32 -3.47
C GLU A 131 -2.63 -8.68 -4.81
N LEU A 132 -3.61 -8.38 -5.67
CA LEU A 132 -3.37 -7.70 -6.95
C LEU A 132 -2.70 -6.33 -6.75
N ARG A 133 -3.12 -5.59 -5.71
CA ARG A 133 -2.47 -4.32 -5.36
C ARG A 133 -0.99 -4.51 -5.07
N PHE A 134 -0.65 -5.48 -4.21
CA PHE A 134 0.74 -5.71 -3.84
C PHE A 134 1.60 -6.10 -5.04
N GLU A 135 1.08 -6.91 -5.97
CA GLU A 135 1.77 -7.24 -7.21
C GLU A 135 2.07 -6.00 -8.07
N ILE A 136 1.10 -5.09 -8.20
CA ILE A 136 1.28 -3.84 -8.95
C ILE A 136 2.31 -2.95 -8.26
N GLU A 137 2.23 -2.80 -6.94
CA GLU A 137 3.16 -1.99 -6.16
C GLU A 137 4.58 -2.53 -6.19
N ASP A 138 4.77 -3.84 -6.11
CA ASP A 138 6.08 -4.48 -6.25
C ASP A 138 6.66 -4.19 -7.64
N ARG A 139 5.82 -4.27 -8.68
CA ARG A 139 6.22 -3.93 -10.04
C ARG A 139 6.55 -2.44 -10.22
N LEU A 140 5.85 -1.54 -9.52
CA LEU A 140 6.19 -0.11 -9.48
C LEU A 140 7.58 0.10 -8.86
N ILE A 141 7.85 -0.53 -7.71
CA ILE A 141 9.15 -0.46 -7.02
C ILE A 141 10.26 -1.03 -7.92
N ASP A 142 10.01 -2.17 -8.56
CA ASP A 142 11.01 -2.81 -9.42
C ASP A 142 11.41 -1.94 -10.61
N VAL A 143 10.42 -1.38 -11.31
CA VAL A 143 10.65 -0.59 -12.53
C VAL A 143 11.21 0.79 -12.23
N MET A 144 10.78 1.44 -11.14
CA MET A 144 11.13 2.83 -10.86
C MET A 144 12.24 3.03 -9.83
N HIS A 145 12.64 2.00 -9.08
CA HIS A 145 13.60 2.15 -7.98
C HIS A 145 14.69 1.07 -7.97
N ASN A 146 14.31 -0.22 -7.99
CA ASN A 146 15.30 -1.31 -7.95
C ASN A 146 16.16 -1.34 -9.22
N ALA A 147 15.59 -0.95 -10.37
CA ALA A 147 16.32 -0.82 -11.63
C ALA A 147 17.51 0.15 -11.54
N HIS A 148 17.45 1.15 -10.65
CA HIS A 148 18.48 2.19 -10.50
C HIS A 148 19.56 1.84 -9.50
N LYS A 149 19.36 0.79 -8.69
CA LYS A 149 20.31 0.36 -7.65
C LYS A 149 21.72 0.12 -8.19
N ALA A 150 21.85 -0.50 -9.36
CA ALA A 150 23.15 -0.77 -9.98
C ALA A 150 23.84 0.50 -10.49
N VAL A 151 23.08 1.50 -10.92
CA VAL A 151 23.60 2.79 -11.39
C VAL A 151 24.17 3.56 -10.20
N VAL A 152 23.39 3.69 -9.12
CA VAL A 152 23.80 4.34 -7.86
C VAL A 152 25.04 3.67 -7.26
N ALA A 153 25.12 2.33 -7.27
CA ALA A 153 26.27 1.59 -6.76
C ALA A 153 27.55 1.74 -7.61
N SER A 154 27.42 2.18 -8.87
CA SER A 154 28.56 2.40 -9.77
C SER A 154 29.11 3.84 -9.73
N GLU A 155 28.34 4.77 -9.18
CA GLU A 155 28.69 6.20 -9.07
C GLU A 155 29.23 6.58 -7.67
N ALA A 156 29.08 5.70 -6.68
CA ALA A 156 29.63 5.80 -5.32
C ALA A 156 31.09 5.33 -5.19
#